data_AF-A0A3S3QC38-F1
#
_entry.id   AF-A0A3S3QC38-F1
#
_cell.length_a   1.000
_cell.length_b   1.000
_cell.length_c   1.000
_cell.angle_alpha   90.00
_cell.angle_beta   90.00
_cell.angle_gamma   90.00
#
_symmetry.space_group_name_H-M   'P 1'
#
loop_
_entity.id
_entity.type
_entity.pdbx_description
1 polymer ?
#
loop_
_entity_poly.entity_id
_entity_poly.type
_entity_poly.pdbx_seq_one_letter_code
_entity_poly.pdbx_strand_id
1 'polypeptide(L)'
;MNDTDIYNEINSRIYLQAQHLSTFLVTCGLNAKEEDKIFQITLDVTLKLQAMIYHLENYTRLDSEYQNEAMKHFCKFPNSRSNCCLLIHELEAYLFQFKSSLDVAIKVLGVLLPNYFKTNTFGNKGNRFIKNLNAFKKNKQDRIELIDKMILFIKDAQERWLNKIIDLRDTVSHHKSLGFFAYSVSENDGKIIVAKPTVLDLDPLIFMKECFRTCMEFIQDLISFSIILYLPPVFILAKPEVPTAWIESGSGQYIKYSLSLDPDKMSL
;
A
#
# COMPACT_ATOMS: atom_id res chain seq x y z
N MET A 1 9.12 -10.03 -12.55
CA MET A 1 9.58 -10.10 -11.16
C MET A 1 9.75 -11.57 -10.86
N ASN A 2 10.88 -11.96 -10.26
CA ASN A 2 11.03 -13.31 -9.76
C ASN A 2 10.24 -13.38 -8.45
N ASP A 3 9.33 -14.33 -8.26
CA ASP A 3 8.34 -14.30 -7.17
C ASP A 3 9.01 -14.25 -5.78
N THR A 4 10.18 -14.88 -5.62
CA THR A 4 10.96 -14.82 -4.38
C THR A 4 11.44 -13.41 -4.01
N ASP A 5 11.66 -12.54 -5.00
CA ASP A 5 12.19 -11.18 -4.80
C ASP A 5 11.12 -10.25 -4.21
N ILE A 6 9.85 -10.39 -4.63
CA ILE A 6 8.79 -9.48 -4.15
C ILE A 6 8.39 -9.74 -2.70
N TYR A 7 8.38 -11.00 -2.27
CA TYR A 7 8.13 -11.31 -0.86
C TYR A 7 9.24 -10.78 0.04
N ASN A 8 10.50 -10.87 -0.42
CA ASN A 8 11.64 -10.27 0.28
C ASN A 8 11.54 -8.73 0.31
N GLU A 9 11.14 -8.10 -0.79
CA GLU A 9 10.90 -6.66 -0.86
C GLU A 9 9.84 -6.22 0.15
N ILE A 10 8.65 -6.86 0.17
CA ILE A 10 7.57 -6.52 1.13
C ILE A 10 8.07 -6.65 2.57
N ASN A 11 8.68 -7.78 2.91
CA ASN A 11 9.21 -8.03 4.25
C ASN A 11 10.24 -6.97 4.64
N SER A 12 11.12 -6.58 3.72
CA SER A 12 12.17 -5.60 3.97
C SER A 12 11.60 -4.20 4.17
N ARG A 13 10.70 -3.75 3.28
CA ARG A 13 10.10 -2.42 3.33
C ARG A 13 9.20 -2.19 4.53
N ILE A 14 8.52 -3.23 5.01
CA ILE A 14 7.54 -3.09 6.09
C ILE A 14 8.11 -3.58 7.42
N TYR A 15 8.40 -4.88 7.51
CA TYR A 15 8.80 -5.51 8.76
C TYR A 15 10.22 -5.11 9.17
N LEU A 16 11.22 -5.29 8.30
CA LEU A 16 12.61 -4.93 8.62
C LEU A 16 12.79 -3.42 8.81
N GLN A 17 12.14 -2.59 7.97
CA GLN A 17 12.14 -1.15 8.16
C GLN A 17 11.59 -0.74 9.54
N ALA A 18 10.48 -1.33 9.97
CA ALA A 18 9.91 -1.05 11.29
C ALA A 18 10.88 -1.50 12.39
N GLN A 19 11.39 -2.73 12.31
CA GLN A 19 12.37 -3.25 13.27
C GLN A 19 13.61 -2.36 13.38
N HIS A 20 14.12 -1.87 12.25
CA HIS A 20 15.27 -0.99 12.17
C HIS A 20 15.05 0.37 12.86
N LEU A 21 13.83 0.90 12.79
CA LEU A 21 13.47 2.15 13.46
C LEU A 21 13.00 1.92 14.92
N SER A 22 12.59 0.71 15.27
CA SER A 22 12.02 0.39 16.58
C SER A 22 13.06 0.28 17.70
N THR A 23 14.36 0.23 17.40
CA THR A 23 15.44 0.03 18.39
C THR A 23 15.38 0.99 19.58
N PHE A 24 14.86 2.21 19.39
CA PHE A 24 14.76 3.23 20.44
C PHE A 24 13.38 3.35 21.09
N LEU A 25 12.37 2.61 20.63
CA LEU A 25 10.99 2.74 21.13
C LEU A 25 10.90 2.36 22.62
N VAL A 26 11.49 1.23 23.01
CA VAL A 26 11.50 0.76 24.41
C VAL A 26 12.23 1.75 25.31
N THR A 27 13.39 2.24 24.87
CA THR A 27 14.17 3.24 25.62
C THR A 27 13.40 4.56 25.79
N CYS A 28 12.52 4.89 24.84
CA CYS A 28 11.68 6.08 24.88
C CYS A 28 10.35 5.88 25.63
N GLY A 29 10.17 4.76 26.32
CA GLY A 29 9.04 4.52 27.21
C GLY A 29 7.89 3.70 26.62
N LEU A 30 8.07 3.09 25.44
CA LEU A 30 7.14 2.12 24.90
C LEU A 30 7.25 0.81 25.71
N ASN A 31 6.15 0.27 26.22
CA ASN A 31 6.22 -1.00 26.94
C ASN A 31 6.26 -2.20 25.96
N ALA A 32 6.74 -3.35 26.43
CA ALA A 32 6.88 -4.56 25.61
C ALA A 32 5.57 -4.99 24.92
N LYS A 33 4.41 -4.81 25.59
CA LYS A 33 3.10 -5.15 25.01
C LYS A 33 2.71 -4.21 23.86
N GLU A 34 3.12 -2.95 23.91
CA GLU A 34 2.92 -2.00 22.82
C GLU A 34 3.87 -2.26 21.66
N GLU A 35 5.12 -2.58 21.96
CA GLU A 35 6.10 -3.02 20.96
C GLU A 35 5.62 -4.26 20.20
N ASP A 36 5.17 -5.31 20.92
CA ASP A 36 4.58 -6.51 20.32
C ASP A 36 3.40 -6.18 19.41
N LYS A 37 2.55 -5.23 19.80
CA LYS A 37 1.43 -4.78 18.95
C LYS A 37 1.91 -4.11 17.68
N ILE A 38 2.97 -3.30 17.72
CA ILE A 38 3.53 -2.67 16.52
C ILE A 38 4.06 -3.76 15.59
N PHE A 39 4.81 -4.73 16.12
CA PHE A 39 5.30 -5.85 15.33
C PHE A 39 4.17 -6.66 14.71
N GLN A 40 3.14 -6.99 15.49
CA GLN A 40 1.95 -7.68 14.96
C GLN A 40 1.26 -6.86 13.86
N ILE A 41 1.13 -5.55 14.02
CA ILE A 41 0.55 -4.67 12.99
C ILE A 41 1.41 -4.71 11.71
N THR A 42 2.74 -4.64 11.83
CA THR A 42 3.63 -4.70 10.65
C THR A 42 3.59 -6.04 9.93
N LEU A 43 3.44 -7.13 10.68
CA LEU A 43 3.24 -8.47 10.14
C LEU A 43 1.87 -8.57 9.44
N ASP A 44 0.80 -8.08 10.06
CA ASP A 44 -0.53 -8.08 9.47
C ASP A 44 -0.55 -7.30 8.15
N VAL A 45 0.08 -6.12 8.10
CA VAL A 45 0.24 -5.34 6.86
C VAL A 45 1.02 -6.11 5.81
N THR A 46 2.12 -6.75 6.20
CA THR A 46 2.94 -7.59 5.31
C THR A 46 2.09 -8.69 4.68
N LEU A 47 1.30 -9.42 5.48
CA LEU A 47 0.39 -10.46 4.98
C LEU A 47 -0.68 -9.90 4.03
N LYS A 48 -1.18 -8.69 4.26
CA LYS A 48 -2.14 -8.04 3.34
C LYS A 48 -1.51 -7.66 2.01
N LEU A 49 -0.29 -7.14 2.01
CA LEU A 49 0.47 -6.85 0.79
C LEU A 49 0.81 -8.13 0.02
N GLN A 50 1.15 -9.22 0.71
CA GLN A 50 1.36 -10.53 0.08
C GLN A 50 0.07 -11.08 -0.54
N ALA A 51 -1.07 -10.90 0.12
CA ALA A 51 -2.36 -11.25 -0.46
C ALA A 51 -2.70 -10.43 -1.73
N MET A 52 -2.25 -9.17 -1.81
CA MET A 52 -2.36 -8.38 -3.04
C MET A 52 -1.53 -8.99 -4.18
N ILE A 53 -0.32 -9.48 -3.91
CA ILE A 53 0.50 -10.19 -4.90
C ILE A 53 -0.17 -11.48 -5.37
N TYR A 54 -0.73 -12.26 -4.44
CA TYR A 54 -1.50 -13.46 -4.78
C TYR A 54 -2.64 -13.16 -5.78
N HIS A 55 -3.44 -12.12 -5.53
CA HIS A 55 -4.52 -11.73 -6.44
C HIS A 55 -3.99 -11.18 -7.78
N LEU A 56 -2.84 -10.49 -7.78
CA LEU A 56 -2.17 -10.03 -9.00
C LEU A 56 -1.71 -11.20 -9.88
N GLU A 57 -1.09 -12.21 -9.28
CA GLU A 57 -0.59 -13.41 -9.95
C GLU A 57 -1.76 -14.22 -10.53
N ASN A 58 -2.82 -14.43 -9.74
CA ASN A 58 -4.04 -15.07 -10.18
C ASN A 58 -4.70 -14.32 -11.34
N TYR A 59 -4.82 -13.00 -11.24
CA TYR A 59 -5.35 -12.17 -12.32
C TYR A 59 -4.51 -12.34 -13.59
N THR A 60 -3.18 -12.32 -13.48
CA THR A 60 -2.27 -12.48 -14.62
C THR A 60 -2.48 -13.82 -15.33
N ARG A 61 -2.61 -14.89 -14.56
CA ARG A 61 -2.90 -16.23 -15.08
C ARG A 61 -4.25 -16.27 -15.79
N LEU A 62 -5.30 -15.80 -15.11
CA LEU A 62 -6.67 -15.77 -15.65
C LEU A 62 -6.80 -14.87 -16.89
N ASP A 63 -6.11 -13.74 -16.95
CA ASP A 63 -6.13 -12.82 -18.11
C ASP A 63 -5.61 -13.53 -19.36
N SER A 64 -4.54 -14.32 -19.21
CA SER A 64 -3.97 -15.14 -20.28
C SER A 64 -4.93 -16.25 -20.72
N GLU A 65 -5.61 -16.90 -19.77
CA GLU A 65 -6.61 -17.94 -20.05
C GLU A 65 -7.81 -17.37 -20.82
N TYR A 66 -8.41 -16.28 -20.32
CA TYR A 66 -9.56 -15.64 -20.95
C TYR A 66 -9.23 -15.05 -22.32
N GLN A 67 -8.05 -14.48 -22.52
CA GLN A 67 -7.64 -13.99 -23.83
C GLN A 67 -7.58 -15.13 -24.86
N ASN A 68 -7.01 -16.28 -24.48
CA ASN A 68 -6.95 -17.45 -25.35
C ASN A 68 -8.34 -18.04 -25.62
N GLU A 69 -9.21 -18.08 -24.62
CA GLU A 69 -10.59 -18.55 -24.77
C GLU A 69 -11.41 -17.63 -25.67
N ALA A 70 -11.29 -16.31 -25.50
CA ALA A 70 -11.98 -15.32 -26.33
C ALA A 70 -11.58 -15.47 -27.81
N MET A 71 -10.29 -15.68 -28.10
CA MET A 71 -9.82 -15.96 -29.46
C MET A 71 -10.41 -17.26 -30.03
N LYS A 72 -10.38 -18.35 -29.26
CA LYS A 72 -10.97 -19.64 -29.68
C LYS A 72 -12.47 -19.53 -29.92
N HIS A 73 -13.16 -18.75 -29.09
CA HIS A 73 -14.59 -18.52 -29.19
C HIS A 73 -14.92 -17.68 -30.42
N PHE A 74 -14.14 -16.64 -30.72
CA PHE A 74 -14.28 -15.82 -31.93
C PHE A 74 -14.17 -16.65 -33.21
N CYS A 75 -13.22 -17.58 -33.29
CA CYS A 75 -13.09 -18.48 -34.45
C CYS A 75 -14.35 -19.33 -34.71
N LYS A 76 -15.17 -19.59 -33.67
CA LYS A 76 -16.43 -20.34 -33.78
C LYS A 76 -17.65 -19.44 -33.90
N PHE A 77 -17.60 -18.27 -33.26
CA PHE A 77 -18.68 -17.30 -33.13
C PHE A 77 -18.14 -15.88 -33.28
N PRO A 78 -18.00 -15.36 -34.51
CA PRO A 78 -17.52 -14.01 -34.75
C PRO A 78 -18.36 -12.95 -34.03
N ASN A 79 -17.72 -11.89 -33.55
CA ASN A 79 -18.35 -10.76 -32.82
C ASN A 79 -19.01 -11.13 -31.48
N SER A 80 -18.64 -12.27 -30.89
CA SER A 80 -19.09 -12.66 -29.55
C SER A 80 -18.31 -11.94 -28.45
N ARG A 81 -18.96 -11.79 -27.28
CA ARG A 81 -18.32 -11.32 -26.05
C ARG A 81 -18.10 -12.50 -25.12
N SER A 82 -16.96 -12.51 -24.43
CA SER A 82 -16.64 -13.51 -23.41
C SER A 82 -16.59 -12.82 -22.05
N ASN A 83 -17.53 -13.19 -21.18
CA ASN A 83 -17.57 -12.68 -19.80
C ASN A 83 -16.36 -13.23 -19.03
N CYS A 84 -15.68 -12.37 -18.27
CA CYS A 84 -14.53 -12.74 -17.46
C CYS A 84 -14.80 -12.49 -15.96
N CYS A 85 -15.85 -13.12 -15.44
CA CYS A 85 -16.30 -12.93 -14.06
C CYS A 85 -15.19 -13.18 -13.02
N LEU A 86 -14.31 -14.15 -13.23
CA LEU A 86 -13.24 -14.42 -12.26
C LEU A 86 -12.23 -13.27 -12.19
N LEU A 87 -11.98 -12.56 -13.29
CA LEU A 87 -11.08 -11.40 -13.28
C LEU A 87 -11.63 -10.27 -12.41
N ILE A 88 -12.94 -10.00 -12.47
CA ILE A 88 -13.53 -8.96 -11.64
C ILE A 88 -13.47 -9.31 -10.15
N HIS A 89 -13.58 -10.60 -9.81
CA HIS A 89 -13.48 -11.07 -8.43
C HIS A 89 -12.06 -10.95 -7.90
N GLU A 90 -11.05 -11.29 -8.70
CA GLU A 90 -9.65 -11.06 -8.32
C GLU A 90 -9.34 -9.57 -8.14
N LEU A 91 -9.85 -8.71 -9.03
CA LEU A 91 -9.70 -7.25 -8.90
C LEU A 91 -10.38 -6.71 -7.64
N GLU A 92 -11.61 -7.15 -7.35
CA GLU A 92 -12.34 -6.75 -6.15
C GLU A 92 -11.60 -7.19 -4.88
N ALA A 93 -11.18 -8.45 -4.82
CA ALA A 93 -10.44 -9.00 -3.69
C ALA A 93 -9.11 -8.26 -3.49
N TYR A 94 -8.39 -7.97 -4.57
CA TYR A 94 -7.19 -7.14 -4.56
C TYR A 94 -7.45 -5.75 -3.97
N LEU A 95 -8.49 -5.05 -4.44
CA LEU A 95 -8.86 -3.71 -3.95
C LEU A 95 -9.29 -3.73 -2.47
N PHE A 96 -9.89 -4.83 -2.03
CA PHE A 96 -10.21 -5.05 -0.63
C PHE A 96 -8.94 -5.18 0.23
N GLN A 97 -7.95 -5.98 -0.21
CA GLN A 97 -6.67 -6.08 0.51
C GLN A 97 -5.90 -4.75 0.50
N PHE A 98 -5.96 -4.00 -0.60
CA PHE A 98 -5.39 -2.66 -0.69
C PHE A 98 -5.92 -1.74 0.42
N LYS A 99 -7.25 -1.63 0.56
CA LYS A 99 -7.86 -0.79 1.60
C LYS A 99 -7.53 -1.31 3.00
N SER A 100 -7.59 -2.63 3.18
CA SER A 100 -7.29 -3.29 4.45
C SER A 100 -5.85 -3.03 4.89
N SER A 101 -4.88 -3.04 3.97
CA SER A 101 -3.47 -2.75 4.26
C SER A 101 -3.30 -1.35 4.86
N LEU A 102 -3.96 -0.34 4.29
CA LEU A 102 -3.94 1.04 4.83
C LEU A 102 -4.61 1.13 6.21
N ASP A 103 -5.74 0.44 6.38
CA ASP A 103 -6.49 0.41 7.65
C ASP A 103 -5.72 -0.26 8.78
N VAL A 104 -4.92 -1.28 8.46
CA VAL A 104 -4.05 -1.94 9.43
C VAL A 104 -2.84 -1.07 9.72
N ALA A 105 -2.17 -0.52 8.71
CA ALA A 105 -0.95 0.28 8.86
C ALA A 105 -1.16 1.50 9.79
N ILE A 106 -2.30 2.20 9.68
CA ILE A 106 -2.57 3.37 10.51
C ILE A 106 -2.71 3.05 12.00
N LYS A 107 -2.95 1.78 12.36
CA LYS A 107 -3.07 1.37 13.77
C LYS A 107 -1.76 1.53 14.54
N VAL A 108 -0.61 1.60 13.85
CA VAL A 108 0.68 1.91 14.49
C VAL A 108 0.58 3.21 15.30
N LEU A 109 -0.04 4.25 14.75
CA LEU A 109 -0.25 5.52 15.47
C LEU A 109 -1.19 5.37 16.67
N GLY A 110 -2.16 4.47 16.60
CA GLY A 110 -3.06 4.21 17.72
C GLY A 110 -2.37 3.52 18.89
N VAL A 111 -1.31 2.74 18.62
CA VAL A 111 -0.45 2.16 19.65
C VAL A 111 0.51 3.20 20.21
N LEU A 112 1.18 3.95 19.34
CA LEU A 112 2.20 4.93 19.73
C LEU A 112 1.62 6.17 20.41
N LEU A 113 0.48 6.68 19.91
CA LEU A 113 -0.11 7.95 20.32
C LEU A 113 -1.63 7.80 20.60
N PRO A 114 -2.02 6.93 21.55
CA PRO A 114 -3.41 6.49 21.75
C PRO A 114 -4.37 7.63 22.12
N ASN A 115 -3.88 8.68 22.78
CA ASN A 115 -4.67 9.84 23.17
C ASN A 115 -5.09 10.72 21.99
N TYR A 116 -4.34 10.65 20.88
CA TYR A 116 -4.53 11.48 19.70
C TYR A 116 -5.09 10.70 18.51
N PHE A 117 -4.74 9.42 18.39
CA PHE A 117 -5.06 8.59 17.24
C PHE A 117 -5.87 7.36 17.64
N LYS A 118 -7.13 7.55 18.09
CA LYS A 118 -8.08 6.46 18.37
C LYS A 118 -8.66 5.81 17.10
N THR A 119 -7.95 5.87 15.98
CA THR A 119 -8.53 5.53 14.67
C THR A 119 -8.21 4.09 14.32
N ASN A 120 -9.23 3.27 14.09
CA ASN A 120 -9.09 1.86 13.72
C ASN A 120 -8.95 1.64 12.20
N THR A 121 -9.14 2.69 11.40
CA THR A 121 -9.16 2.63 9.93
C THR A 121 -8.54 3.88 9.32
N PHE A 122 -8.03 3.77 8.10
CA PHE A 122 -7.63 4.88 7.23
C PHE A 122 -8.89 5.54 6.66
N GLY A 123 -9.76 6.00 7.57
CA GLY A 123 -11.12 6.44 7.29
C GLY A 123 -11.20 7.74 6.50
N ASN A 124 -12.28 7.87 5.72
CA ASN A 124 -12.54 9.01 4.84
C ASN A 124 -11.31 9.42 4.01
N LYS A 125 -10.65 8.42 3.41
CA LYS A 125 -9.49 8.57 2.52
C LYS A 125 -8.32 9.34 3.16
N GLY A 126 -8.15 9.27 4.49
CA GLY A 126 -7.09 9.97 5.22
C GLY A 126 -7.49 11.32 5.83
N ASN A 127 -8.68 11.85 5.56
CA ASN A 127 -9.13 13.13 6.12
C ASN A 127 -9.22 13.11 7.66
N ARG A 128 -9.64 11.97 8.24
CA ARG A 128 -9.65 11.80 9.70
C ARG A 128 -8.25 11.83 10.27
N PHE A 129 -7.28 11.28 9.55
CA PHE A 129 -5.88 11.28 9.95
C PHE A 129 -5.31 12.71 9.93
N ILE A 130 -5.53 13.47 8.86
CA ILE A 130 -5.16 14.90 8.77
C ILE A 130 -5.78 15.72 9.91
N LYS A 131 -7.04 15.47 10.25
CA LYS A 131 -7.70 16.15 11.38
C LYS A 131 -7.01 15.86 12.72
N ASN A 132 -6.66 14.60 12.97
CA ASN A 132 -5.95 14.20 14.18
C ASN A 132 -4.54 14.80 14.23
N LEU A 133 -3.81 14.84 13.10
CA LEU A 133 -2.51 15.51 13.00
C LEU A 133 -2.60 17.00 13.32
N ASN A 134 -3.59 17.71 12.77
CA ASN A 134 -3.82 19.13 13.10
C ASN A 134 -4.17 19.35 14.57
N ALA A 135 -4.88 18.42 15.21
CA ALA A 135 -5.15 18.49 16.65
C ALA A 135 -3.88 18.24 17.47
N PHE A 136 -3.08 17.24 17.09
CA PHE A 136 -1.80 16.92 17.71
C PHE A 136 -0.80 18.10 17.61
N LYS A 137 -0.77 18.77 16.45
CA LYS A 137 0.06 19.96 16.17
C LYS A 137 -0.10 21.05 17.21
N LYS A 138 -1.32 21.28 17.71
CA LYS A 138 -1.60 22.31 18.72
C LYS A 138 -0.85 22.07 20.04
N ASN A 139 -0.59 20.81 20.37
CA ASN A 139 0.02 20.40 21.64
C ASN A 139 1.53 20.11 21.52
N LYS A 140 2.10 20.10 20.31
CA LYS A 140 3.50 19.71 20.03
C LYS A 140 4.16 20.68 19.07
N GLN A 141 4.53 21.85 19.60
CA GLN A 141 5.13 22.95 18.84
C GLN A 141 6.50 22.58 18.25
N ASP A 142 7.23 21.67 18.92
CA ASP A 142 8.53 21.11 18.54
C ASP A 142 8.48 20.11 17.36
N ARG A 143 7.28 19.75 16.90
CA ARG A 143 7.05 18.78 15.82
C ARG A 143 6.23 19.33 14.64
N ILE A 144 6.00 20.65 14.60
CA ILE A 144 5.16 21.29 13.58
C ILE A 144 5.58 20.92 12.16
N GLU A 145 6.87 21.02 11.83
CA GLU A 145 7.36 20.79 10.47
C GLU A 145 7.15 19.32 10.02
N LEU A 146 7.43 18.37 10.90
CA LEU A 146 7.19 16.94 10.64
C LEU A 146 5.70 16.68 10.42
N ILE A 147 4.84 17.24 11.28
CA ILE A 147 3.39 17.08 11.17
C ILE A 147 2.88 17.67 9.84
N ASP A 148 3.39 18.84 9.44
CA ASP A 148 3.02 19.47 8.17
C ASP A 148 3.48 18.65 6.96
N LYS A 149 4.69 18.07 7.01
CA LYS A 149 5.19 17.13 5.99
C LYS A 149 4.29 15.90 5.88
N MET A 150 3.87 15.32 7.01
CA MET A 150 2.93 14.18 7.01
C MET A 150 1.56 14.56 6.44
N ILE A 151 1.02 15.74 6.75
CA ILE A 151 -0.23 16.22 6.19
C ILE A 151 -0.10 16.38 4.66
N LEU A 152 0.99 16.99 4.20
CA LEU A 152 1.24 17.19 2.77
C LEU A 152 1.37 15.84 2.05
N PHE A 153 2.11 14.90 2.62
CA PHE A 153 2.26 13.53 2.12
C PHE A 153 0.91 12.83 1.93
N ILE A 154 -0.02 12.94 2.88
CA ILE A 154 -1.36 12.35 2.75
C ILE A 154 -2.18 13.07 1.67
N LYS A 155 -2.13 14.40 1.61
CA LYS A 155 -2.87 15.18 0.61
C LYS A 155 -2.41 14.89 -0.81
N ASP A 156 -1.11 14.79 -1.02
CA ASP A 156 -0.52 14.43 -2.30
C ASP A 156 -0.96 13.01 -2.72
N ALA A 157 -0.98 12.05 -1.79
CA ALA A 157 -1.53 10.72 -2.07
C ALA A 157 -3.03 10.77 -2.43
N GLN A 158 -3.84 11.55 -1.71
CA GLN A 158 -5.26 11.78 -2.01
C GLN A 158 -5.48 12.31 -3.44
N GLU A 159 -4.71 13.31 -3.83
CA GLU A 159 -4.81 13.98 -5.13
C GLU A 159 -4.36 13.06 -6.28
N ARG A 160 -3.21 12.39 -6.12
CA ARG A 160 -2.62 11.60 -7.20
C ARG A 160 -3.40 10.32 -7.48
N TRP A 161 -3.71 9.54 -6.44
CA TRP A 161 -4.09 8.14 -6.64
C TRP A 161 -5.10 7.60 -5.63
N LEU A 162 -4.97 7.93 -4.34
CA LEU A 162 -5.72 7.27 -3.26
C LEU A 162 -7.23 7.46 -3.39
N ASN A 163 -7.69 8.66 -3.76
CA ASN A 163 -9.12 8.91 -3.90
C ASN A 163 -9.73 8.06 -5.02
N LYS A 164 -9.07 8.04 -6.18
CA LYS A 164 -9.52 7.30 -7.38
C LYS A 164 -9.63 5.80 -7.09
N ILE A 165 -8.64 5.23 -6.40
CA ILE A 165 -8.62 3.79 -6.11
C ILE A 165 -9.70 3.40 -5.10
N ILE A 166 -9.92 4.21 -4.06
CA ILE A 166 -10.99 3.95 -3.08
C ILE A 166 -12.36 4.09 -3.73
N ASP A 167 -12.58 5.11 -4.56
CA ASP A 167 -13.85 5.29 -5.29
C ASP A 167 -14.12 4.15 -6.27
N LEU A 168 -13.09 3.70 -6.98
CA LEU A 168 -13.19 2.52 -7.83
C LEU A 168 -13.57 1.28 -7.02
N ARG A 169 -12.90 1.03 -5.89
CA ARG A 169 -13.22 -0.10 -5.01
C ARG A 169 -14.68 -0.07 -4.60
N ASP A 170 -15.17 1.09 -4.16
CA ASP A 170 -16.56 1.24 -3.73
C ASP A 170 -17.52 0.99 -4.92
N THR A 171 -17.16 1.46 -6.12
CA THR A 171 -17.93 1.25 -7.35
C THR A 171 -17.98 -0.22 -7.78
N VAL A 172 -16.83 -0.91 -7.81
CA VAL A 172 -16.71 -2.33 -8.18
C VAL A 172 -17.54 -3.20 -7.24
N SER A 173 -17.48 -2.95 -5.93
CA SER A 173 -18.27 -3.69 -4.94
C SER A 173 -19.79 -3.43 -5.01
N HIS A 174 -20.24 -2.43 -5.77
CA HIS A 174 -21.66 -2.08 -5.92
C HIS A 174 -22.26 -2.43 -7.30
N HIS A 175 -21.47 -2.94 -8.25
CA HIS A 175 -21.98 -3.25 -9.59
C HIS A 175 -22.83 -4.53 -9.62
N LYS A 176 -24.12 -4.36 -9.96
CA LYS A 176 -25.10 -5.44 -10.18
C LYS A 176 -25.02 -6.11 -11.56
N SER A 177 -24.25 -5.58 -12.52
CA SER A 177 -24.08 -6.22 -13.84
C SER A 177 -22.62 -6.24 -14.30
N LEU A 178 -22.04 -7.44 -14.36
CA LEU A 178 -20.67 -7.72 -14.80
C LEU A 178 -20.46 -7.55 -16.31
N GLY A 179 -21.48 -7.14 -17.07
CA GLY A 179 -21.45 -7.11 -18.54
C GLY A 179 -20.51 -6.10 -19.19
N PHE A 180 -19.94 -5.17 -18.41
CA PHE A 180 -18.91 -4.23 -18.88
C PHE A 180 -17.49 -4.80 -18.79
N PHE A 181 -17.29 -5.86 -17.99
CA PHE A 181 -15.99 -6.51 -17.80
C PHE A 181 -15.95 -7.78 -18.63
N ALA A 182 -15.74 -7.60 -19.94
CA ALA A 182 -15.73 -8.68 -20.91
C ALA A 182 -14.67 -8.44 -21.98
N TYR A 183 -14.11 -9.52 -22.51
CA TYR A 183 -13.33 -9.44 -23.74
C TYR A 183 -14.27 -9.29 -24.92
N SER A 184 -13.85 -8.49 -25.89
CA SER A 184 -14.46 -8.47 -27.21
C SER A 184 -13.39 -8.72 -28.25
N VAL A 185 -13.72 -9.55 -29.23
CA VAL A 185 -12.85 -9.86 -30.35
C VAL A 185 -13.57 -9.44 -31.62
N SER A 186 -12.89 -8.66 -32.45
CA SER A 186 -13.38 -8.20 -33.74
C SER A 186 -12.34 -8.41 -34.83
N GLU A 187 -12.77 -8.41 -36.08
CA GLU A 187 -11.87 -8.41 -37.23
C GLU A 187 -12.00 -7.06 -37.94
N ASN A 188 -10.86 -6.42 -38.21
CA ASN A 188 -10.79 -5.17 -38.95
C ASN A 188 -9.68 -5.26 -40.00
N ASP A 189 -10.02 -5.07 -41.27
CA ASP A 189 -9.09 -5.21 -42.42
C ASP A 189 -8.30 -6.53 -42.44
N GLY A 190 -8.95 -7.65 -42.12
CA GLY A 190 -8.32 -8.98 -42.07
C GLY A 190 -7.42 -9.21 -40.85
N LYS A 191 -7.37 -8.28 -39.88
CA LYS A 191 -6.65 -8.43 -38.61
C LYS A 191 -7.62 -8.66 -37.47
N ILE A 192 -7.37 -9.70 -36.68
CA ILE A 192 -8.09 -9.98 -35.45
C ILE A 192 -7.59 -9.02 -34.36
N ILE A 193 -8.50 -8.27 -33.76
CA ILE A 193 -8.26 -7.33 -32.66
C ILE A 193 -8.97 -7.89 -31.42
N VAL A 194 -8.23 -8.00 -30.32
CA VAL A 194 -8.77 -8.37 -29.01
C VAL A 194 -8.78 -7.14 -28.12
N ALA A 195 -9.96 -6.66 -27.76
CA ALA A 195 -10.14 -5.59 -26.80
C ALA A 195 -10.37 -6.18 -25.39
N LYS A 196 -9.48 -5.81 -24.46
CA LYS A 196 -9.52 -6.20 -23.05
C LYS A 196 -10.46 -5.29 -22.26
N PRO A 197 -11.03 -5.77 -21.13
CA PRO A 197 -11.69 -4.87 -20.19
C PRO A 197 -10.68 -3.85 -19.62
N THR A 198 -11.15 -2.64 -19.32
CA THR A 198 -10.33 -1.57 -18.74
C THR A 198 -10.87 -1.13 -17.38
N VAL A 199 -9.98 -0.54 -16.59
CA VAL A 199 -10.26 0.01 -15.25
C VAL A 199 -9.65 1.41 -15.19
N LEU A 200 -10.47 2.44 -15.00
CA LEU A 200 -10.02 3.85 -15.05
C LEU A 200 -9.25 4.15 -16.35
N ASP A 201 -9.74 3.63 -17.48
CA ASP A 201 -9.10 3.74 -18.81
C ASP A 201 -7.71 3.10 -18.92
N LEU A 202 -7.32 2.27 -17.95
CA LEU A 202 -6.06 1.54 -17.93
C LEU A 202 -6.28 0.04 -18.10
N ASP A 203 -5.23 -0.63 -18.57
CA ASP A 203 -5.13 -2.08 -18.48
C ASP A 203 -5.16 -2.50 -16.98
N PRO A 204 -6.03 -3.44 -16.58
CA PRO A 204 -6.19 -3.82 -15.18
C PRO A 204 -4.91 -4.36 -14.53
N LEU A 205 -4.06 -5.08 -15.28
CA LEU A 205 -2.80 -5.61 -14.75
C LEU A 205 -1.79 -4.49 -14.50
N ILE A 206 -1.71 -3.51 -15.40
CA ILE A 206 -0.88 -2.31 -15.20
C ILE A 206 -1.37 -1.56 -13.95
N PHE A 207 -2.67 -1.31 -13.88
CA PHE A 207 -3.30 -0.64 -12.75
C PHE A 207 -2.99 -1.34 -11.41
N MET A 208 -3.18 -2.66 -11.32
CA MET A 208 -2.91 -3.40 -10.08
C MET A 208 -1.42 -3.33 -9.70
N LYS A 209 -0.49 -3.47 -10.66
CA LYS A 209 0.96 -3.36 -10.38
C LYS A 209 1.35 -1.99 -9.83
N GLU A 210 0.85 -0.92 -10.44
CA GLU A 210 1.13 0.45 -10.00
C GLU A 210 0.51 0.74 -8.64
N CYS A 211 -0.73 0.30 -8.42
CA CYS A 211 -1.42 0.40 -7.15
C CYS A 211 -0.65 -0.31 -6.03
N PHE A 212 -0.16 -1.52 -6.29
CA PHE A 212 0.59 -2.31 -5.32
C PHE A 212 1.86 -1.57 -4.88
N ARG A 213 2.68 -1.13 -5.84
CA ARG A 213 3.93 -0.42 -5.56
C ARG A 213 3.68 0.86 -4.78
N THR A 214 2.73 1.66 -5.24
CA THR A 214 2.37 2.92 -4.59
C THR A 214 1.86 2.70 -3.17
N CYS A 215 1.03 1.68 -2.95
CA CYS A 215 0.52 1.32 -1.63
C CYS A 215 1.64 0.92 -0.67
N MET A 216 2.52 0.01 -1.11
CA MET A 216 3.63 -0.50 -0.31
C MET A 216 4.59 0.62 0.11
N GLU A 217 4.98 1.49 -0.82
CA GLU A 217 5.84 2.65 -0.52
C GLU A 217 5.17 3.63 0.42
N PHE A 218 3.89 3.92 0.20
CA PHE A 218 3.11 4.79 1.08
C PHE A 218 3.04 4.24 2.50
N ILE A 219 2.84 2.94 2.66
CA ILE A 219 2.79 2.27 3.97
C ILE A 219 4.16 2.31 4.65
N GLN A 220 5.25 2.05 3.92
CA GLN A 220 6.61 2.15 4.45
C GLN A 220 6.89 3.54 5.04
N ASP A 221 6.53 4.58 4.28
CA ASP A 221 6.64 5.97 4.73
C ASP A 221 5.74 6.26 5.93
N LEU A 222 4.48 5.82 5.88
CA LEU A 222 3.52 6.04 6.96
C LEU A 222 4.01 5.43 8.28
N ILE A 223 4.49 4.20 8.28
CA ILE A 223 5.02 3.52 9.48
C ILE A 223 6.24 4.26 10.00
N SER A 224 7.17 4.61 9.11
CA SER A 224 8.41 5.33 9.47
C SER A 224 8.11 6.71 10.08
N PHE A 225 7.19 7.46 9.48
CA PHE A 225 6.71 8.73 9.99
C PHE A 225 5.96 8.59 11.32
N SER A 226 5.24 7.49 11.53
CA SER A 226 4.55 7.22 12.78
C SER A 226 5.52 6.98 13.93
N ILE A 227 6.57 6.20 13.69
CA ILE A 227 7.64 5.93 14.67
C ILE A 227 8.35 7.23 15.05
N ILE A 228 8.78 8.03 14.05
CA ILE A 228 9.51 9.28 14.35
C ILE A 228 8.64 10.34 15.03
N LEU A 229 7.33 10.34 14.77
CA LEU A 229 6.37 11.22 15.45
C LEU A 229 6.25 10.91 16.94
N TYR A 230 6.45 9.65 17.34
CA TYR A 230 6.44 9.21 18.72
C TYR A 230 7.74 9.52 19.45
N LEU A 231 8.88 9.32 18.78
CA LEU A 231 10.20 9.49 19.38
C LEU A 231 10.44 10.95 19.81
N PRO A 232 11.37 11.19 20.77
CA PRO A 232 11.77 12.53 21.19
C PRO A 232 12.25 13.43 20.03
N PRO A 233 12.03 14.76 20.10
CA PRO A 233 12.37 15.77 19.08
C PRO A 233 13.73 15.65 18.41
N VAL A 234 14.72 15.18 19.16
CA VAL A 234 16.10 14.97 18.72
C VAL A 234 16.24 13.88 17.66
N PHE A 235 15.31 12.92 17.58
CA PHE A 235 15.36 11.90 16.53
C PHE A 235 14.79 12.44 15.22
N ILE A 236 15.51 12.14 14.14
CA ILE A 236 15.13 12.41 12.74
C ILE A 236 15.29 11.14 11.89
N LEU A 237 14.58 11.10 10.76
CA LEU A 237 14.82 10.10 9.71
C LEU A 237 15.99 10.56 8.83
N ALA A 238 16.96 9.69 8.63
CA ALA A 238 18.15 9.93 7.82
C ALA A 238 18.29 8.88 6.72
N LYS A 239 19.33 9.03 5.90
CA LYS A 239 19.72 8.02 4.90
C LYS A 239 19.90 6.66 5.56
N PRO A 240 19.56 5.56 4.87
CA PRO A 240 19.65 4.23 5.44
C PRO A 240 21.11 3.85 5.68
N GLU A 241 21.37 3.48 6.92
CA GLU A 241 22.57 2.81 7.43
C GLU A 241 22.12 1.42 7.88
N VAL A 242 22.29 0.44 7.00
CA VAL A 242 21.79 -0.93 7.19
C VAL A 242 22.91 -1.87 7.60
N PRO A 243 22.61 -2.91 8.42
CA PRO A 243 23.59 -3.94 8.76
C PRO A 243 24.15 -4.65 7.52
N THR A 244 25.43 -5.03 7.54
CA THR A 244 26.10 -5.75 6.43
C THR A 244 25.33 -7.01 6.03
N ALA A 245 24.80 -7.76 6.99
CA ALA A 245 24.00 -8.96 6.72
C ALA A 245 22.78 -8.70 5.84
N TRP A 246 22.17 -7.51 5.92
CA TRP A 246 21.02 -7.14 5.09
C TRP A 246 21.44 -6.71 3.69
N ILE A 247 22.64 -6.15 3.54
CA ILE A 247 23.23 -5.86 2.24
C ILE A 247 23.52 -7.18 1.51
N GLU A 248 24.14 -8.12 2.22
CA GLU A 248 24.48 -9.45 1.69
C GLU A 248 23.23 -10.27 1.31
N SER A 249 22.13 -10.14 2.06
CA SER A 249 20.85 -10.78 1.73
C SER A 249 20.05 -10.06 0.63
N GLY A 250 20.50 -8.89 0.17
CA GLY A 250 19.76 -8.04 -0.76
C GLY A 250 18.54 -7.33 -0.17
N SER A 251 18.24 -7.52 1.11
CA SER A 251 17.11 -6.87 1.82
C SER A 251 17.38 -5.39 2.09
N GLY A 252 18.66 -5.03 2.30
CA GLY A 252 19.10 -3.69 2.67
C GLY A 252 18.76 -2.60 1.65
N GLN A 253 18.66 -2.97 0.36
CA GLN A 253 18.30 -2.02 -0.71
C GLN A 253 16.87 -1.46 -0.57
N TYR A 254 16.02 -2.15 0.18
CA TYR A 254 14.62 -1.80 0.37
C TYR A 254 14.37 -0.99 1.66
N ILE A 255 15.39 -0.83 2.50
CA ILE A 255 15.32 0.03 3.68
C ILE A 255 15.49 1.48 3.23
N LYS A 256 14.51 2.32 3.56
CA LYS A 256 14.43 3.70 3.11
C LYS A 256 15.02 4.67 4.14
N TYR A 257 14.89 4.36 5.43
CA TYR A 257 15.30 5.27 6.51
C TYR A 257 16.07 4.56 7.60
N SER A 258 17.04 5.28 8.17
CA SER A 258 17.59 5.04 9.52
C SER A 258 17.17 6.14 10.48
N LEU A 259 17.34 5.90 11.77
CA LEU A 259 17.30 6.95 12.77
C LEU A 259 18.65 7.65 12.86
N SER A 260 18.62 8.97 13.01
CA SER A 260 19.77 9.79 13.36
C SER A 260 19.35 10.86 14.37
N LEU A 261 20.33 11.59 14.87
CA LEU A 261 20.13 12.63 15.86
C LEU A 261 20.27 14.00 15.20
N ASP A 262 19.32 14.88 15.49
CA ASP A 262 19.24 16.26 15.02
C ASP A 262 20.25 17.11 15.79
N PRO A 263 21.36 17.55 15.16
CA PRO A 263 22.42 18.29 15.85
C PRO A 263 21.91 19.58 16.49
N ASP A 264 20.91 20.21 15.87
CA ASP A 264 20.34 21.48 16.32
C ASP A 264 19.51 21.32 17.60
N LYS A 265 19.11 20.09 17.94
CA LYS A 265 18.32 19.75 19.14
C LYS A 265 19.10 19.03 20.22
N MET A 266 20.37 18.71 19.99
CA MET A 266 21.27 18.10 20.97
C MET A 266 21.96 19.12 21.89
N SER A 267 21.88 20.40 21.54
CA SER A 267 22.57 21.51 22.23
C SER A 267 21.70 22.26 23.23
N LEU A 268 20.53 21.70 23.59
CA LEU A 268 19.58 22.20 24.59
C LEU A 268 19.58 21.30 25.83
#